data_AF-A0A166ALJ7-F1
#
_entry.id   AF-A0A166ALJ7-F1
#
_cell.length_a   1.000
_cell.length_b   1.000
_cell.length_c   1.000
_cell.angle_alpha   90.00
_cell.angle_beta   90.00
_cell.angle_gamma   90.00
#
_symmetry.space_group_name_H-M   'P 1'
#
loop_
_entity.id
_entity.type
_entity.pdbx_description
1 polymer ?
#
loop_
_entity_poly.entity_id
_entity_poly.type
_entity_poly.pdbx_seq_one_letter_code
_entity_poly.pdbx_strand_id
1 'polypeptide(L)'
;MSSTITYDQTEFQAMVKGDFYSAADPYIRKIATEQAKKVKAINREDDDAKRQEMLVDFFNVKPDANFYVVSPFFCEYGFNTTIGTDSSIGPNTTLSDVCSSKHPSIFSVQSSSTPY
;
A
#
# COMPACT_ATOMS: atom_id res chain seq x y z
N MET A 1 -9.18 -19.71 27.91
CA MET A 1 -10.13 -19.94 26.79
C MET A 1 -9.93 -18.81 25.80
N SER A 2 -9.25 -19.06 24.67
CA SER A 2 -9.05 -18.03 23.65
C SER A 2 -10.33 -17.95 22.82
N SER A 3 -11.15 -16.93 23.07
CA SER A 3 -12.29 -16.60 22.22
C SER A 3 -11.75 -16.12 20.87
N THR A 4 -12.01 -16.88 19.82
CA THR A 4 -11.68 -16.49 18.45
C THR A 4 -12.58 -15.32 18.07
N ILE A 5 -12.01 -14.11 18.01
CA ILE A 5 -12.73 -12.93 17.53
C ILE A 5 -12.93 -13.10 16.02
N THR A 6 -14.17 -13.35 15.60
CA THR A 6 -14.58 -13.29 14.19
C THR A 6 -14.93 -11.85 13.86
N TYR A 7 -14.31 -11.31 12.81
CA TYR A 7 -14.58 -9.95 12.33
C TYR A 7 -15.58 -9.99 11.19
N ASP A 8 -16.56 -9.08 11.19
CA ASP A 8 -17.37 -8.79 10.00
C ASP A 8 -16.47 -8.12 8.94
N GLN A 9 -16.59 -8.56 7.70
CA GLN A 9 -15.78 -8.08 6.58
C GLN A 9 -16.61 -7.27 5.56
N THR A 10 -17.89 -7.03 5.84
CA THR A 10 -18.81 -6.34 4.91
C THR A 10 -18.30 -4.95 4.53
N GLU A 11 -17.88 -4.17 5.53
CA GLU A 11 -17.32 -2.82 5.33
C GLU A 11 -16.01 -2.87 4.54
N PHE A 12 -15.14 -3.85 4.80
CA PHE A 12 -13.90 -4.04 4.06
C PHE A 12 -14.17 -4.41 2.59
N GLN A 13 -15.15 -5.27 2.32
CA GLN A 13 -15.55 -5.61 0.95
C GLN A 13 -16.12 -4.40 0.22
N ALA A 14 -16.90 -3.54 0.90
CA ALA A 14 -17.37 -2.28 0.35
C ALA A 14 -16.21 -1.33 0.02
N MET A 15 -15.23 -1.18 0.93
CA MET A 15 -14.00 -0.41 0.73
C MET A 15 -13.24 -0.86 -0.53
N VAL A 16 -12.99 -2.17 -0.68
CA VAL A 16 -12.25 -2.72 -1.83
C VAL A 16 -13.00 -2.51 -3.16
N LYS A 17 -14.34 -2.52 -3.14
CA LYS A 17 -15.19 -2.21 -4.31
C LYS A 17 -15.29 -0.71 -4.62
N GLY A 18 -14.83 0.15 -3.71
CA GLY A 18 -14.98 1.59 -3.76
C GLY A 18 -16.41 2.08 -3.50
N ASP A 19 -17.20 1.30 -2.75
CA ASP A 19 -18.52 1.69 -2.26
C ASP A 19 -18.41 2.45 -0.93
N PHE A 20 -19.51 3.04 -0.45
CA PHE A 20 -19.52 3.66 0.88
C PHE A 20 -19.29 2.62 1.97
N TYR A 21 -18.41 2.95 2.90
CA TYR A 21 -18.07 2.10 4.03
C TYR A 21 -17.71 2.96 5.26
N SER A 22 -17.67 2.33 6.44
CA SER A 22 -17.25 2.93 7.71
C SER A 22 -15.77 2.70 7.98
N ALA A 23 -14.95 3.75 7.85
CA ALA A 23 -13.52 3.68 8.22
C ALA A 23 -13.28 3.41 9.72
N ALA A 24 -14.31 3.55 10.56
CA ALA A 24 -14.23 3.19 11.98
C ALA A 24 -14.40 1.68 12.24
N ASP A 25 -14.70 0.88 11.20
CA ASP A 25 -14.89 -0.56 11.31
C ASP A 25 -13.68 -1.26 11.96
N PRO A 26 -13.90 -2.13 12.96
CA PRO A 26 -12.81 -2.78 13.68
C PRO A 26 -11.91 -3.65 12.81
N TYR A 27 -12.44 -4.29 11.76
CA TYR A 27 -11.66 -5.11 10.84
C TYR A 27 -10.75 -4.24 9.97
N ILE A 28 -11.29 -3.15 9.41
CA ILE A 28 -10.51 -2.19 8.63
C ILE A 28 -9.38 -1.59 9.47
N ARG A 29 -9.67 -1.14 10.70
CA ARG A 29 -8.64 -0.59 11.61
C ARG A 29 -7.56 -1.61 11.98
N LYS A 30 -7.95 -2.88 12.17
CA LYS A 30 -6.99 -3.98 12.36
C LYS A 30 -6.07 -4.11 11.15
N ILE A 31 -6.62 -4.15 9.94
CA ILE A 31 -5.83 -4.24 8.70
C ILE A 31 -4.89 -3.04 8.58
N ALA A 32 -5.37 -1.81 8.74
CA ALA A 32 -4.55 -0.60 8.70
C ALA A 32 -3.38 -0.66 9.70
N THR A 33 -3.62 -1.21 10.89
CA THR A 33 -2.57 -1.39 11.92
C THR A 33 -1.51 -2.39 11.47
N GLU A 34 -1.90 -3.51 10.86
CA GLU A 34 -0.94 -4.50 10.35
C GLU A 34 -0.15 -3.96 9.14
N GLN A 35 -0.80 -3.21 8.25
CA GLN A 35 -0.14 -2.60 7.10
C GLN A 35 0.83 -1.49 7.52
N ALA A 36 0.48 -0.67 8.52
CA ALA A 36 1.40 0.31 9.09
C ALA A 36 2.69 -0.32 9.66
N LYS A 37 2.60 -1.54 10.23
CA LYS A 37 3.79 -2.29 10.66
C LYS A 37 4.66 -2.70 9.47
N LYS A 38 4.06 -3.12 8.36
CA LYS A 38 4.80 -3.46 7.13
C LYS A 38 5.50 -2.24 6.55
N VAL A 39 4.82 -1.11 6.38
CA VAL A 39 5.44 0.15 5.90
C VAL A 39 6.61 0.55 6.80
N LYS A 40 6.44 0.47 8.12
CA LYS A 40 7.51 0.74 9.09
C LYS A 40 8.70 -0.21 8.93
N ALA A 41 8.45 -1.48 8.63
CA ALA A 41 9.51 -2.46 8.38
C ALA A 41 10.23 -2.17 7.05
N ILE A 42 9.50 -1.89 5.98
CA ILE A 42 10.07 -1.53 4.66
C ILE A 42 10.95 -0.29 4.78
N ASN A 43 10.48 0.76 5.47
CA ASN A 43 11.23 2.00 5.66
C ASN A 43 12.50 1.83 6.51
N ARG A 44 12.66 0.72 7.23
CA ARG A 44 13.81 0.41 8.08
C ARG A 44 14.73 -0.65 7.49
N GLU A 45 14.38 -1.22 6.33
CA GLU A 45 15.17 -2.25 5.70
C GLU A 45 16.30 -1.61 4.88
N ASP A 46 17.53 -1.91 5.28
CA ASP A 46 18.76 -1.39 4.66
C ASP A 46 19.20 -2.24 3.47
N ASP A 47 18.80 -3.52 3.41
CA ASP A 47 19.05 -4.40 2.27
C ASP A 47 18.05 -4.09 1.14
N ASP A 48 18.56 -3.53 0.04
CA ASP A 48 17.74 -3.13 -1.11
C ASP A 48 16.98 -4.31 -1.76
N ALA A 49 17.59 -5.50 -1.83
CA ALA A 49 16.95 -6.67 -2.42
C ALA A 49 15.80 -7.17 -1.54
N LYS A 50 16.04 -7.25 -0.23
CA LYS A 50 15.01 -7.63 0.73
C LYS A 50 13.90 -6.59 0.81
N ARG A 51 14.24 -5.29 0.75
CA ARG A 51 13.27 -4.20 0.70
C ARG A 51 12.39 -4.31 -0.54
N GLN A 52 12.97 -4.68 -1.68
CA GLN A 52 12.22 -4.92 -2.92
C GLN A 52 11.22 -6.07 -2.79
N GLU A 53 11.60 -7.20 -2.18
CA GLU A 53 10.67 -8.30 -1.89
C GLU A 53 9.51 -7.84 -1.00
N MET A 54 9.81 -7.08 0.06
CA MET A 54 8.79 -6.55 0.96
C MET A 54 7.84 -5.56 0.26
N LEU A 55 8.33 -4.78 -0.70
CA LEU A 55 7.51 -3.88 -1.52
C LEU A 55 6.59 -4.67 -2.46
N VAL A 56 7.07 -5.77 -3.05
CA VAL A 56 6.26 -6.67 -3.88
C VAL A 56 5.15 -7.34 -3.06
N ASP A 57 5.43 -7.72 -1.81
CA ASP A 57 4.43 -8.28 -0.90
C ASP A 57 3.42 -7.25 -0.37
N PHE A 58 3.79 -5.97 -0.38
CA PHE A 58 2.97 -4.88 0.15
C PHE A 58 2.02 -4.30 -0.91
N PHE A 59 2.52 -4.08 -2.13
CA PHE A 59 1.79 -3.48 -3.23
C PHE A 59 1.18 -4.52 -4.17
N ASN A 60 0.18 -4.13 -4.97
CA ASN A 60 -0.25 -4.93 -6.11
C ASN A 60 0.67 -4.68 -7.31
N VAL A 61 1.80 -5.38 -7.37
CA VAL A 61 2.82 -5.19 -8.42
C VAL A 61 2.47 -6.00 -9.67
N LYS A 62 2.47 -5.37 -10.86
CA LYS A 62 2.28 -6.09 -12.13
C LYS A 62 3.48 -7.01 -12.43
N PRO A 63 3.27 -8.17 -13.09
CA PRO A 63 4.36 -9.14 -13.34
C PRO A 63 5.57 -8.59 -14.11
N ASP A 64 5.37 -7.57 -14.95
CA ASP A 64 6.38 -6.92 -15.78
C ASP A 64 6.79 -5.53 -15.25
N ALA A 65 6.41 -5.21 -14.01
CA ALA A 65 6.71 -3.91 -13.43
C ALA A 65 8.19 -3.80 -13.06
N ASN A 66 8.90 -2.90 -13.72
CA ASN A 66 10.13 -2.31 -13.20
C ASN A 66 9.77 -1.06 -12.40
N PHE A 67 10.14 -0.98 -11.13
CA PHE A 67 9.78 0.15 -10.28
C PHE A 67 10.81 0.43 -9.20
N TYR A 68 10.78 1.65 -8.66
CA TYR A 68 11.65 2.08 -7.58
C TYR A 68 10.88 2.84 -6.52
N VAL A 69 11.15 2.57 -5.25
CA VAL A 69 10.55 3.29 -4.10
C VAL A 69 11.66 3.73 -3.17
N VAL A 70 11.72 5.03 -2.91
CA VAL A 70 12.69 5.62 -1.98
C VAL A 70 12.06 5.73 -0.60
N SER A 71 12.68 5.09 0.38
CA SER A 71 12.32 5.23 1.78
C SER A 71 12.73 6.61 2.35
N PRO A 72 11.98 7.17 3.31
CA PRO A 72 10.72 6.66 3.81
C PRO A 72 9.56 7.03 2.88
N PHE A 73 8.53 6.17 2.81
CA PHE A 73 7.23 6.52 2.24
C PHE A 73 6.11 6.18 3.24
N PHE A 74 4.91 6.68 2.98
CA PHE A 74 3.73 6.43 3.79
C PHE A 74 2.62 5.87 2.91
N CYS A 75 1.96 4.81 3.37
CA CYS A 75 0.82 4.19 2.70
C CYS A 75 -0.08 3.52 3.73
N GLU A 76 -1.39 3.51 3.50
CA GLU A 76 -2.36 3.01 4.48
C GLU A 76 -2.58 1.50 4.36
N TYR A 77 -2.77 1.00 3.12
CA TYR A 77 -3.14 -0.39 2.87
C TYR A 77 -2.14 -1.17 2.00
N GLY A 78 -1.53 -0.52 1.01
CA GLY A 78 -0.65 -1.12 0.00
C GLY A 78 -1.39 -1.88 -1.10
N PHE A 79 -2.29 -2.79 -0.72
CA PHE A 79 -2.97 -3.71 -1.66
C PHE A 79 -3.94 -3.02 -2.63
N ASN A 80 -4.36 -1.78 -2.34
CA ASN A 80 -5.18 -0.98 -3.25
C ASN A 80 -4.35 -0.17 -4.24
N THR A 81 -3.02 -0.12 -4.06
CA THR A 81 -2.09 0.57 -4.97
C THR A 81 -1.50 -0.42 -5.96
N THR A 82 -1.76 -0.22 -7.25
CA THR A 82 -1.18 -1.03 -8.33
C THR A 82 0.07 -0.38 -8.89
N ILE A 83 1.19 -1.10 -8.88
CA ILE A 83 2.47 -0.64 -9.43
C ILE A 83 2.66 -1.22 -10.83
N GLY A 84 2.88 -0.33 -11.81
CA GLY A 84 3.17 -0.70 -13.19
C GLY A 84 4.65 -0.53 -13.54
N THR A 85 5.01 -0.91 -14.77
CA THR A 85 6.35 -0.68 -15.33
C THR A 85 6.70 0.80 -15.36
N ASP A 86 7.97 1.10 -15.12
CA ASP A 86 8.58 2.43 -15.08
C ASP A 86 7.94 3.38 -14.04
N SER A 87 7.50 2.84 -12.90
CA SER A 87 6.98 3.62 -11.77
C SER A 87 8.10 4.01 -10.81
N SER A 88 8.05 5.22 -10.24
CA SER A 88 9.03 5.67 -9.25
C SER A 88 8.35 6.46 -8.13
N ILE A 89 8.56 6.07 -6.87
CA ILE A 89 8.00 6.77 -5.70
C ILE A 89 9.15 7.45 -4.95
N GLY A 90 9.11 8.77 -4.87
CA GLY A 90 10.13 9.57 -4.19
C GLY A 90 10.02 9.51 -2.66
N PRO A 91 11.06 9.98 -1.94
CA PRO A 91 11.06 10.00 -0.49
C PRO A 91 9.98 10.93 0.06
N ASN A 92 9.47 10.62 1.24
CA ASN A 92 8.40 11.32 1.96
C ASN A 92 7.06 11.37 1.21
N THR A 93 6.84 10.50 0.23
CA THR A 93 5.55 10.41 -0.46
C THR A 93 4.49 9.79 0.47
N THR A 94 3.30 10.39 0.50
CA THR A 94 2.12 9.84 1.19
C THR A 94 1.09 9.36 0.18
N LEU A 95 0.81 8.06 0.18
CA LEU A 95 -0.18 7.38 -0.65
C LEU A 95 -1.42 7.09 0.19
N SER A 96 -2.54 7.75 -0.11
CA SER A 96 -3.83 7.41 0.48
C SER A 96 -4.57 6.46 -0.46
N ASP A 97 -4.48 5.16 -0.19
CA ASP A 97 -5.02 4.10 -1.03
C ASP A 97 -6.29 3.48 -0.44
N VAL A 98 -7.10 4.34 0.17
CA VAL A 98 -8.33 3.98 0.88
C VAL A 98 -9.40 3.36 -0.03
N CYS A 99 -9.44 3.80 -1.30
CA CYS A 99 -10.39 3.32 -2.30
C CYS A 99 -9.61 2.95 -3.56
N SER A 100 -9.88 1.78 -4.12
CA SER A 100 -9.55 1.50 -5.52
C SER A 100 -10.38 2.47 -6.35
N SER A 101 -9.79 3.61 -6.72
CA SER A 101 -10.48 4.53 -7.61
C SER A 101 -10.88 3.73 -8.87
N LYS A 102 -12.16 3.82 -9.26
CA LYS A 102 -12.69 3.10 -10.45
C LYS A 102 -12.04 3.54 -11.76
N HIS A 103 -11.18 4.54 -11.69
CA HIS A 103 -10.11 4.79 -12.65
C HIS A 103 -8.84 4.23 -12.06
N PRO A 104 -8.06 3.38 -12.75
CA PRO A 104 -6.74 3.04 -12.25
C PRO A 104 -6.05 4.38 -11.99
N SER A 105 -5.89 4.73 -10.73
CA SER A 105 -4.99 5.79 -10.31
C SER A 105 -3.62 5.21 -10.65
N ILE A 106 -3.27 5.33 -11.93
CA ILE A 106 -1.91 5.46 -12.38
C ILE A 106 -1.45 6.71 -11.62
N PHE A 107 -1.04 6.51 -10.37
CA PHE A 107 -0.06 7.36 -9.74
C PHE A 107 1.20 7.14 -10.56
N SER A 108 1.23 7.75 -11.76
CA SER A 108 2.48 8.18 -12.33
C SER A 108 2.93 9.28 -11.38
N VAL A 109 3.62 8.88 -10.32
CA VAL A 109 4.49 9.80 -9.62
C VAL A 109 5.52 10.18 -10.68
N GLN A 110 5.29 11.32 -11.31
CA GLN A 110 6.26 11.87 -12.25
C GLN A 110 7.57 11.98 -11.49
N SER A 111 8.59 11.32 -12.02
CA SER A 111 9.97 11.59 -11.63
C SER A 111 10.17 13.10 -11.70
N SER A 112 10.39 13.76 -10.56
CA SER A 112 11.22 14.96 -10.62
C SER A 112 12.61 14.43 -10.95
N SER A 113 12.92 14.39 -12.24
CA SER A 113 14.29 14.23 -12.73
C SER A 113 15.09 15.43 -12.23
N THR A 114 15.59 15.37 -11.01
CA THR A 114 16.80 16.10 -10.64
C THR A 114 17.95 15.15 -10.88
N PRO A 115 18.70 15.32 -11.98
CA PRO A 115 19.94 14.58 -12.18
C PRO A 115 20.93 15.05 -11.10
N TYR A 116 21.46 14.10 -10.35
CA TYR A 116 22.76 14.26 -9.68
C TYR A 116 23.69 13.18 -10.22
#